data_AF-A0A523BH41-F1
#
_entry.id   AF-A0A523BH41-F1
#
_cell.length_a   1.000
_cell.length_b   1.000
_cell.length_c   1.000
_cell.angle_alpha   90.00
_cell.angle_beta   90.00
_cell.angle_gamma   90.00
#
_symmetry.space_group_name_H-M   'P 1'
#
loop_
_entity.id
_entity.type
_entity.pdbx_description
1 polymer ?
#
loop_
_entity_poly.entity_id
_entity_poly.type
_entity_poly.pdbx_seq_one_letter_code
_entity_poly.pdbx_strand_id
1 'polypeptide(L)'
;MKGNVELILADAEFLPIRGGSVDIVVSVTALQLTGGQEKAISEILRVLKDQGSFGISIIKKANLPNGLPKGTEIYDLDGMKDFFCVGKKGSL
;
A
#
# COMPACT_ATOMS: atom_id res chain seq x y z
N MET A 1 -18.48 -3.95 -21.37
CA MET A 1 -18.50 -4.83 -20.18
C MET A 1 -18.90 -3.97 -18.98
N LYS A 2 -19.96 -4.33 -18.24
CA LYS A 2 -20.30 -3.71 -16.95
C LYS A 2 -20.00 -4.75 -15.87
N GLY A 3 -18.83 -4.63 -15.26
CA GLY A 3 -18.43 -5.36 -14.05
C GLY A 3 -17.97 -4.35 -13.01
N ASN A 4 -18.04 -4.71 -11.73
CA ASN A 4 -17.48 -3.93 -10.61
C ASN A 4 -15.96 -4.14 -10.44
N VAL A 5 -15.30 -4.63 -11.49
CA VAL A 5 -13.88 -4.98 -11.52
C VAL A 5 -13.29 -4.50 -12.84
N GLU A 6 -12.13 -3.87 -12.76
CA GLU A 6 -11.31 -3.45 -13.87
C GLU A 6 -9.88 -3.95 -13.66
N LEU A 7 -9.23 -4.41 -14.74
CA LEU A 7 -7.81 -4.75 -14.71
C LEU A 7 -7.04 -3.64 -15.43
N ILE A 8 -6.08 -3.05 -14.73
CA ILE A 8 -5.26 -1.97 -15.26
C ILE A 8 -3.81 -2.44 -15.21
N LEU A 9 -3.12 -2.40 -16.36
CA LEU A 9 -1.68 -2.59 -16.40
C LEU A 9 -1.01 -1.29 -15.92
N ALA A 10 -0.24 -1.39 -14.84
CA ALA A 10 0.39 -0.24 -14.20
C ALA A 10 1.69 -0.63 -13.51
N ASP A 11 2.57 0.35 -13.38
CA ASP A 11 3.68 0.31 -12.43
C ASP A 11 3.17 0.79 -11.06
N ALA A 12 3.54 0.11 -9.98
CA ALA A 12 3.18 0.50 -8.62
C ALA A 12 3.76 1.87 -8.24
N GLU A 13 4.87 2.28 -8.88
CA GLU A 13 5.50 3.58 -8.70
C GLU A 13 4.80 4.70 -9.50
N PHE A 14 3.87 4.35 -10.40
CA PHE A 14 3.14 5.27 -11.29
C PHE A 14 1.70 4.80 -11.52
N LEU A 15 0.85 4.83 -10.48
CA LEU A 15 -0.52 4.34 -10.59
C LEU A 15 -1.37 5.27 -11.48
N PRO A 16 -2.01 4.75 -12.55
CA PRO A 16 -2.90 5.53 -13.43
C PRO A 16 -4.29 5.75 -12.80
N ILE A 17 -4.32 6.02 -11.50
CA ILE A 17 -5.51 6.25 -10.69
C ILE A 17 -5.46 7.67 -10.17
N ARG A 18 -6.60 8.37 -10.20
CA ARG A 18 -6.70 9.75 -9.71
C ARG A 18 -6.33 9.81 -8.22
N GLY A 19 -5.71 10.91 -7.79
CA GLY A 19 -5.50 11.16 -6.36
C GLY A 19 -6.84 11.27 -5.63
N GLY A 20 -6.91 10.77 -4.39
CA GLY A 20 -8.09 10.91 -3.53
C GLY A 20 -9.36 10.28 -4.09
N SER A 21 -9.25 9.18 -4.84
CA SER A 21 -10.41 8.51 -5.44
C SER A 21 -10.73 7.15 -4.84
N VAL A 22 -9.81 6.56 -4.08
CA VAL A 22 -9.92 5.20 -3.57
C VAL A 22 -10.15 5.21 -2.06
N ASP A 23 -11.08 4.38 -1.58
CA ASP A 23 -11.37 4.23 -0.15
C ASP A 23 -10.38 3.31 0.56
N ILE A 24 -10.01 2.20 -0.10
CA ILE A 24 -9.13 1.16 0.45
C ILE A 24 -8.12 0.70 -0.59
N VAL A 25 -6.86 0.60 -0.21
CA VAL A 25 -5.81 -0.06 -1.02
C VAL A 25 -5.32 -1.31 -0.31
N VAL A 26 -5.20 -2.42 -1.06
CA VAL A 26 -4.59 -3.67 -0.57
C VAL A 26 -3.43 -4.03 -1.50
N SER A 27 -2.27 -4.34 -0.93
CA SER A 27 -1.11 -4.85 -1.69
C SER A 27 -0.45 -5.98 -0.93
N VAL A 28 -0.37 -7.16 -1.54
CA VAL A 28 0.16 -8.37 -0.88
C VAL A 28 1.49 -8.74 -1.51
N THR A 29 2.56 -8.69 -0.71
CA THR A 29 3.90 -9.21 -1.02
C THR A 29 4.44 -8.77 -2.39
N ALA A 30 4.17 -7.53 -2.81
CA ALA A 30 4.57 -7.02 -4.12
C ALA A 30 5.53 -5.82 -4.08
N LEU A 31 5.44 -4.97 -3.04
CA LEU A 31 6.13 -3.68 -3.02
C LEU A 31 7.66 -3.82 -2.97
N GLN A 32 8.18 -4.86 -2.33
CA GLN A 32 9.61 -5.14 -2.27
C GLN A 32 10.24 -5.59 -3.60
N LEU A 33 9.42 -5.80 -4.64
CA LEU A 33 9.88 -6.10 -6.00
C LEU A 33 10.01 -4.85 -6.87
N THR A 34 9.57 -3.69 -6.38
CA THR A 34 9.68 -2.41 -7.10
C THR A 34 11.11 -1.86 -7.03
N GLY A 35 11.44 -0.93 -7.94
CA GLY A 35 12.73 -0.21 -7.90
C GLY A 35 12.75 0.85 -6.80
N GLY A 36 11.58 1.32 -6.37
CA GLY A 36 11.40 2.35 -5.34
C GLY A 36 10.17 2.09 -4.46
N GLN A 37 10.35 1.32 -3.39
CA GLN A 37 9.28 0.98 -2.45
C GLN A 37 8.62 2.23 -1.82
N GLU A 38 9.41 3.25 -1.52
CA GLU A 38 8.93 4.53 -0.99
C GLU A 38 8.04 5.27 -2.00
N LYS A 39 8.39 5.23 -3.28
CA LYS A 39 7.60 5.84 -4.34
C LYS A 39 6.28 5.10 -4.54
N ALA A 40 6.30 3.76 -4.52
CA ALA A 40 5.08 2.95 -4.57
C ALA A 40 4.14 3.25 -3.39
N ILE A 41 4.68 3.42 -2.17
CA ILE A 41 3.87 3.82 -1.00
C ILE A 41 3.33 5.23 -1.14
N SER A 42 4.14 6.17 -1.65
CA SER A 42 3.66 7.52 -1.95
C SER A 42 2.47 7.51 -2.92
N GLU A 43 2.50 6.64 -3.95
CA GLU A 43 1.37 6.46 -4.87
C GLU A 43 0.14 5.86 -4.19
N ILE A 44 0.32 4.84 -3.33
CA ILE A 44 -0.78 4.29 -2.51
C ILE A 44 -1.44 5.40 -1.70
N LEU A 45 -0.65 6.22 -1.00
CA LEU A 45 -1.16 7.34 -0.21
C LEU A 45 -1.77 8.45 -1.09
N ARG A 46 -1.26 8.67 -2.30
CA ARG A 46 -1.81 9.64 -3.25
C ARG A 46 -3.22 9.25 -3.68
N VAL A 47 -3.44 7.99 -4.08
CA VAL A 47 -4.73 7.52 -4.62
C VAL A 47 -5.80 7.39 -3.55
N LEU A 48 -5.42 7.16 -2.29
CA LEU A 48 -6.35 7.13 -1.16
C LEU A 48 -7.01 8.49 -0.94
N LYS A 49 -8.32 8.47 -0.69
CA LYS A 49 -9.06 9.59 -0.09
C LYS A 49 -8.49 9.94 1.28
N ASP A 50 -8.74 11.15 1.75
CA ASP A 50 -8.41 11.52 3.13
C ASP A 50 -9.10 10.56 4.10
N GLN A 51 -8.38 10.10 5.12
CA GLN A 51 -8.81 9.05 6.05
C GLN A 51 -9.08 7.67 5.41
N GLY A 52 -8.76 7.49 4.13
CA GLY A 52 -8.79 6.19 3.44
C GLY A 52 -7.77 5.22 4.03
N SER A 53 -8.06 3.92 3.96
CA SER A 53 -7.28 2.88 4.62
C SER A 53 -6.34 2.15 3.64
N PHE A 54 -5.21 1.67 4.14
CA PHE A 54 -4.40 0.70 3.43
C PHE A 54 -4.12 -0.53 4.28
N GLY A 55 -3.95 -1.66 3.60
CA GLY A 55 -3.35 -2.86 4.16
C GLY A 55 -2.29 -3.38 3.19
N ILE A 56 -1.03 -3.39 3.61
CA ILE A 56 0.07 -3.88 2.78
C ILE A 56 0.88 -4.95 3.52
N SER A 57 1.47 -5.89 2.80
CA SER A 57 2.43 -6.84 3.38
C SER A 57 3.81 -6.70 2.78
N ILE A 58 4.84 -6.80 3.64
CA ILE A 58 6.26 -6.69 3.29
C ILE A 58 6.98 -7.92 3.82
N ILE A 59 7.76 -8.61 2.99
CA ILE A 59 8.56 -9.77 3.43
C ILE A 59 9.49 -9.33 4.57
N LYS A 60 9.55 -10.08 5.68
CA LYS A 60 10.38 -9.75 6.86
C LYS A 60 11.87 -9.64 6.58
N LYS A 61 12.35 -10.29 5.51
CA LYS A 61 13.74 -10.18 5.03
C LYS A 61 14.02 -8.85 4.31
N ALA A 62 12.97 -8.16 3.87
CA ALA A 62 13.08 -6.80 3.36
C ALA A 62 12.96 -5.82 4.52
N ASN A 63 13.54 -4.63 4.36
CA ASN A 63 13.36 -3.56 5.33
C ASN A 63 11.92 -3.05 5.27
N LEU A 64 11.37 -2.70 6.43
CA LEU A 64 10.15 -1.91 6.46
C LEU A 64 10.41 -0.59 5.72
N PRO A 65 9.47 -0.15 4.87
CA PRO A 65 9.65 1.04 4.07
C PRO A 65 9.62 2.30 4.93
N ASN A 66 10.45 3.28 4.57
CA ASN A 66 10.26 4.63 5.06
C ASN A 66 8.98 5.23 4.43
N GLY A 67 8.36 6.18 5.12
CA GLY A 67 7.19 6.89 4.60
C GLY A 67 5.84 6.21 4.88
N LEU A 68 5.80 5.14 5.69
CA LEU A 68 4.55 4.70 6.30
C LEU A 68 3.95 5.83 7.14
N PRO A 69 2.63 6.10 7.03
CA PRO A 69 1.98 7.09 7.87
C PRO A 69 2.18 6.82 9.36
N LYS A 70 2.24 7.88 10.16
CA LYS A 70 2.23 7.74 11.61
C LYS A 70 0.95 7.04 12.06
N GLY A 71 1.07 6.18 13.07
CA GLY A 71 -0.03 5.34 13.53
C GLY A 71 -0.30 4.10 12.66
N THR A 72 0.57 3.79 11.69
CA THR A 72 0.52 2.49 11.01
C THR A 72 0.78 1.38 12.02
N GLU A 73 -0.18 0.47 12.15
CA GLU A 73 -0.05 -0.75 12.93
C GLU A 73 0.75 -1.77 12.14
N ILE A 74 1.75 -2.37 12.78
CA ILE A 74 2.60 -3.41 12.19
C ILE A 74 2.34 -4.70 12.94
N TYR A 75 1.78 -5.67 12.23
CA TYR A 75 1.54 -7.02 12.73
C TYR A 75 2.72 -7.91 12.32
N ASP A 76 3.48 -8.34 13.33
CA ASP A 76 4.52 -9.35 13.20
C ASP A 76 3.98 -10.65 13.82
N LEU A 77 3.43 -11.53 12.96
CA LEU A 77 2.84 -12.78 13.40
C LEU A 77 3.87 -13.91 13.31
N ASP A 78 3.94 -14.74 14.35
CA ASP A 78 4.80 -15.92 14.39
C ASP A 78 4.45 -16.89 13.25
N GLY A 79 5.48 -17.45 12.62
CA GLY A 79 5.34 -18.36 11.48
C GLY A 79 5.04 -17.67 10.13
N MET A 80 4.72 -16.36 10.12
CA MET A 80 4.55 -15.61 8.88
C MET A 80 5.89 -15.12 8.32
N LYS A 81 5.97 -15.06 6.98
CA LYS A 81 7.13 -14.52 6.25
C LYS A 81 7.06 -13.00 6.04
N ASP A 82 5.92 -12.40 6.32
CA ASP A 82 5.64 -10.99 6.06
C ASP A 82 5.30 -10.25 7.36
N PHE A 83 5.63 -8.96 7.38
CA PHE A 83 4.96 -7.97 8.22
C PHE A 83 3.68 -7.52 7.51
N PHE A 84 2.59 -7.35 8.25
CA PHE A 84 1.39 -6.68 7.74
C PHE A 84 1.30 -5.28 8.32
N CYS A 85 1.25 -4.27 7.45
CA CYS A 85 1.14 -2.87 7.83
C CYS A 85 -0.26 -2.38 7.48
N VAL A 86 -1.02 -1.97 8.50
CA VAL A 86 -2.39 -1.47 8.37
C VAL A 86 -2.44 -0.05 8.89
N GLY A 87 -3.01 0.87 8.12
CA GLY A 87 -3.07 2.27 8.51
C GLY A 87 -4.04 3.09 7.69
N LYS A 88 -4.07 4.40 7.96
CA LYS A 88 -4.90 5.37 7.25
C LYS A 88 -4.07 6.51 6.67
N LYS A 89 -4.56 7.11 5.59
CA LYS A 89 -4.04 8.38 5.10
C LYS A 89 -4.43 9.49 6.06
N GLY A 90 -3.43 10.19 6.61
CA GLY A 90 -3.64 11.38 7.42
C GLY A 90 -3.96 11.11 8.91
N SER A 91 -3.59 9.94 9.45
CA SER A 91 -3.54 9.75 10.90
C SER A 91 -2.38 10.56 11.50
N LEU A 92 -2.72 11.50 12.38
CA LEU A 92 -1.80 12.37 13.13
C LEU A 92 -0.96 11.61 14.16
#